data_AF-A0A1M5IV58-F1
#
_entry.id   AF-A0A1M5IV58-F1
#
_cell.length_a   1.000
_cell.length_b   1.000
_cell.length_c   1.000
_cell.angle_alpha   90.00
_cell.angle_beta   90.00
_cell.angle_gamma   90.00
#
_symmetry.space_group_name_H-M   'P 1'
#
loop_
_entity.id
_entity.type
_entity.pdbx_description
1 polymer ?
#
loop_
_entity_poly.entity_id
_entity_poly.type
_entity_poly.pdbx_seq_one_letter_code
_entity_poly.pdbx_strand_id
1 'polypeptide(L)'
;MKEKIFKAFKDAILIGGKTSVSDDTINIYVGLIDAEKITDESQIAEAIKPFVPALKAVQANINSVAATSTSTKESELKTKYEKEIEDLKKSKPDTTKQDPPKDVPEWQKAIDALTKNVETLTGSLSAMQGEKLQTTLSRKLVDSIKEKNIPSYFANPAISGRTFKDEAEVDSFVEDLNSQWASAKQELVNNGFKETVPPSGGDSEVKEVDSFVATITAGTEKIVEQNKK
;
A
#
# COMPACT_ATOMS: atom_id res chain seq x y z
N MET A 1 -7.67 17.92 -18.00
CA MET A 1 -6.34 18.25 -18.56
C MET A 1 -5.31 18.61 -17.50
N LYS A 2 -5.58 19.56 -16.58
CA LYS A 2 -4.64 19.91 -15.49
C LYS A 2 -4.10 18.71 -14.70
N GLU A 3 -4.96 17.75 -14.35
CA GLU A 3 -4.56 16.51 -13.66
C GLU A 3 -3.64 15.61 -14.50
N LYS A 4 -3.89 15.53 -15.82
CA LYS A 4 -3.03 14.77 -16.75
C LYS A 4 -1.66 15.44 -16.92
N ILE A 5 -1.62 16.77 -16.97
CA ILE A 5 -0.40 17.57 -17.01
C ILE A 5 0.39 17.40 -15.70
N PHE A 6 -0.29 17.42 -14.54
CA PHE A 6 0.31 17.17 -13.24
C PHE A 6 0.97 15.79 -13.19
N LYS A 7 0.25 14.75 -13.63
CA LYS A 7 0.79 13.39 -13.69
C LYS A 7 2.00 13.30 -14.61
N ALA A 8 1.94 13.91 -15.80
CA ALA A 8 3.04 13.93 -16.74
C ALA A 8 4.29 14.65 -16.17
N PHE A 9 4.10 15.74 -15.42
CA PHE A 9 5.20 16.38 -14.69
C PHE A 9 5.83 15.45 -13.66
N LYS A 10 5.00 14.79 -12.83
CA LYS A 10 5.45 13.86 -11.80
C LYS A 10 6.26 12.73 -12.40
N ASP A 11 5.79 12.15 -13.49
CA ASP A 11 6.47 11.07 -14.21
C ASP A 11 7.81 11.54 -14.84
N ALA A 12 7.85 12.75 -15.40
CA ALA A 12 9.03 13.30 -16.07
C ALA A 12 10.20 13.64 -15.12
N ILE A 13 9.92 13.82 -13.83
CA ILE A 13 10.92 14.24 -12.81
C ILE A 13 11.33 13.12 -11.85
N LEU A 14 10.84 11.89 -12.05
CA LEU A 14 11.24 10.74 -11.23
C LEU A 14 12.74 10.44 -11.38
N ILE A 15 13.40 10.22 -10.24
CA ILE A 15 14.74 9.66 -10.15
C ILE A 15 14.64 8.40 -9.30
N GLY A 16 14.93 7.22 -9.89
CA GLY A 16 14.77 5.94 -9.19
C GLY A 16 13.33 5.64 -8.75
N GLY A 17 12.34 6.13 -9.50
CA GLY A 17 10.91 5.94 -9.19
C GLY A 17 10.35 6.86 -8.10
N LYS A 18 11.12 7.85 -7.63
CA LYS A 18 10.66 8.81 -6.60
C LYS A 18 10.99 10.25 -7.02
N THR A 19 10.21 11.20 -6.48
CA THR A 19 10.52 12.63 -6.52
C THR A 19 10.43 13.20 -5.10
N SER A 20 11.40 14.03 -4.74
CA SER A 20 11.44 14.85 -3.52
C SER A 20 10.89 16.26 -3.76
N VAL A 21 10.45 16.57 -4.98
CA VAL A 21 9.72 17.80 -5.28
C VAL A 21 8.29 17.65 -4.75
N SER A 22 7.84 18.64 -3.97
CA SER A 22 6.48 18.63 -3.41
C SER A 22 5.40 18.76 -4.48
N ASP A 23 4.22 18.17 -4.22
CA ASP A 23 3.07 18.28 -5.12
C ASP A 23 2.63 19.76 -5.29
N ASP A 24 2.77 20.60 -4.26
CA ASP A 24 2.51 22.05 -4.35
C ASP A 24 3.45 22.75 -5.35
N THR A 25 4.74 22.38 -5.33
CA THR A 25 5.70 22.91 -6.32
C THR A 25 5.29 22.49 -7.73
N ILE A 26 4.91 21.22 -7.93
CA ILE A 26 4.44 20.73 -9.25
C ILE A 26 3.18 21.49 -9.69
N ASN A 27 2.23 21.73 -8.78
CA ASN A 27 1.00 22.48 -9.06
C ASN A 27 1.26 23.92 -9.51
N ILE A 28 2.31 24.58 -9.00
CA ILE A 28 2.72 25.90 -9.50
C ILE A 28 3.07 25.84 -10.99
N TYR A 29 3.86 24.85 -11.42
CA TYR A 29 4.23 24.69 -12.84
C TYR A 29 3.06 24.25 -13.71
N VAL A 30 2.14 23.43 -13.19
CA VAL A 30 0.88 23.11 -13.87
C VAL A 30 0.03 24.37 -14.09
N GLY A 31 0.02 25.30 -13.13
CA GLY A 31 -0.67 26.58 -13.23
C GLY A 31 -0.09 27.53 -14.29
N LEU A 32 1.18 27.37 -14.67
CA LEU A 32 1.83 28.12 -15.75
C LEU A 32 1.46 27.61 -17.15
N ILE A 33 0.89 26.41 -17.23
CA ILE A 33 0.45 25.82 -18.49
C ILE A 33 -1.02 26.14 -18.70
N ASP A 34 -1.32 26.74 -19.84
CA ASP A 34 -2.69 27.00 -20.29
C ASP A 34 -3.36 25.70 -20.72
N ALA A 35 -3.90 24.98 -19.73
CA ALA A 35 -4.47 23.65 -19.90
C ALA A 35 -5.73 23.62 -20.78
N GLU A 36 -6.34 24.77 -21.08
CA GLU A 36 -7.50 24.89 -21.98
C GLU A 36 -7.08 24.83 -23.46
N LYS A 37 -5.83 25.21 -23.76
CA LYS A 37 -5.26 25.11 -25.12
C LYS A 37 -4.71 23.73 -25.46
N ILE A 38 -4.59 22.86 -24.47
CA ILE A 38 -4.16 21.47 -24.65
C ILE A 38 -5.42 20.63 -24.84
N THR A 39 -5.75 20.35 -26.10
CA THR A 39 -6.93 19.55 -26.46
C THR A 39 -6.61 18.07 -26.60
N ASP A 40 -5.33 17.72 -26.78
CA ASP A 40 -4.86 16.35 -26.95
C ASP A 40 -3.75 16.01 -25.95
N GLU A 41 -3.75 14.79 -25.41
CA GLU A 41 -2.75 14.35 -24.43
C GLU A 41 -1.32 14.27 -25.01
N SER A 42 -1.17 14.05 -26.31
CA SER A 42 0.14 14.05 -26.98
C SER A 42 0.86 15.41 -26.90
N GLN A 43 0.11 16.50 -26.72
CA GLN A 43 0.66 17.85 -26.59
C GLN A 43 1.20 18.13 -25.18
N ILE A 44 0.83 17.32 -24.18
CA ILE A 44 1.26 17.50 -22.79
C ILE A 44 2.78 17.39 -22.69
N ALA A 45 3.38 16.40 -23.38
CA ALA A 45 4.82 16.16 -23.32
C ALA A 45 5.63 17.37 -23.81
N GLU A 46 5.19 18.04 -24.88
CA GLU A 46 5.87 19.24 -25.39
C GLU A 46 5.59 20.47 -24.50
N ALA A 47 4.38 20.58 -23.94
CA ALA A 47 4.01 21.68 -23.04
C ALA A 47 4.81 21.70 -21.73
N ILE A 48 5.13 20.53 -21.16
CA ILE A 48 5.88 20.43 -19.89
C ILE A 48 7.40 20.53 -20.07
N LYS A 49 7.90 20.18 -21.26
CA LYS A 49 9.32 20.09 -21.61
C LYS A 49 10.19 21.28 -21.18
N PRO A 50 9.79 22.56 -21.34
CA PRO A 50 10.62 23.68 -20.90
C PRO A 50 10.79 23.78 -19.38
N PHE A 51 9.87 23.20 -18.60
CA PHE A 51 9.85 23.30 -17.14
C PHE A 51 10.53 22.11 -16.44
N VAL A 52 10.60 20.95 -17.11
CA VAL A 52 11.22 19.72 -16.57
C VAL A 52 12.67 19.94 -16.09
N PRO A 53 13.56 20.65 -16.81
CA PRO A 53 14.93 20.88 -16.34
C PRO A 53 15.01 21.65 -15.02
N ALA A 54 14.15 22.64 -14.83
CA ALA A 54 14.10 23.43 -13.59
C ALA A 54 13.67 22.56 -12.40
N LEU A 55 12.64 21.74 -12.58
CA LEU A 55 12.19 20.80 -11.56
C LEU A 55 13.24 19.73 -11.23
N LYS A 56 13.99 19.26 -12.22
CA LYS A 56 15.14 18.34 -12.00
C LYS A 56 16.29 19.01 -11.23
N ALA A 57 16.54 20.29 -11.46
CA ALA A 57 17.53 21.05 -10.68
C ALA A 57 17.10 21.21 -9.21
N VAL A 58 15.81 21.51 -8.97
CA VAL A 58 15.24 21.57 -7.61
C VAL A 58 15.38 20.21 -6.91
N GLN A 59 15.02 19.13 -7.60
CA GLN A 59 15.17 17.76 -7.12
C GLN A 59 16.63 17.44 -6.74
N ALA A 60 17.58 17.80 -7.60
CA ALA A 60 19.01 17.55 -7.37
C ALA A 60 19.53 18.34 -6.16
N ASN A 61 19.10 19.59 -6.01
CA ASN A 61 19.48 20.43 -4.86
C ASN A 61 18.93 19.87 -3.54
N ILE A 62 17.65 19.47 -3.51
CA ILE A 62 17.03 18.85 -2.32
C ILE A 62 17.80 17.58 -1.93
N ASN A 63 18.11 16.72 -2.90
CA ASN A 63 18.86 15.49 -2.66
C ASN A 63 20.30 15.78 -2.18
N SER A 64 20.95 16.79 -2.75
CA SER A 64 22.30 17.21 -2.33
C SER A 64 22.30 17.73 -0.90
N VAL A 65 21.38 18.63 -0.53
CA VAL A 65 21.25 19.17 0.82
C VAL A 65 20.92 18.08 1.83
N ALA A 66 20.07 17.10 1.47
CA ALA A 66 19.78 15.96 2.32
C ALA A 66 21.03 15.08 2.56
N ALA A 67 21.82 14.83 1.51
CA ALA A 67 23.06 14.08 1.61
C ALA A 67 24.12 14.79 2.47
N THR A 68 24.31 16.11 2.27
CA THR A 68 25.27 16.89 3.07
C THR A 68 24.84 16.98 4.52
N SER A 69 23.57 17.24 4.80
CA SER A 69 23.05 17.32 6.18
C SER A 69 23.19 16.01 6.95
N THR A 70 23.06 14.88 6.26
CA THR A 70 23.28 13.55 6.85
C THR A 70 24.75 13.33 7.14
N SER A 71 25.63 13.62 6.18
CA SER A 71 27.09 13.48 6.34
C SER A 71 27.66 14.40 7.43
N THR A 72 27.17 15.63 7.56
CA THR A 72 27.59 16.55 8.62
C THR A 72 27.19 16.02 10.00
N LYS A 73 25.95 15.55 10.17
CA LYS A 73 25.49 14.97 11.44
C LYS A 73 26.25 13.69 11.80
N GLU A 74 26.53 12.84 10.82
CA GLU A 74 27.36 11.64 11.03
C GLU A 74 28.78 12.00 11.46
N SER A 75 29.39 13.01 10.82
CA SER A 75 30.72 13.49 11.20
C SER A 75 30.74 14.11 12.59
N GLU A 76 29.75 14.93 12.94
CA GLU A 76 29.62 15.54 14.27
C GLU A 76 29.46 14.47 15.36
N LEU A 77 28.62 13.46 15.12
CA LEU A 77 28.45 12.33 16.03
C LEU A 77 29.75 11.52 16.15
N LYS A 78 30.43 11.22 15.04
CA LYS A 78 31.70 10.49 15.05
C LYS A 78 32.78 11.23 15.83
N THR A 79 32.91 12.55 15.63
CA THR A 79 33.84 13.38 16.42
C THR A 79 33.46 13.43 17.90
N LYS A 80 32.16 13.50 18.23
CA LYS A 80 31.70 13.47 19.62
C LYS A 80 32.07 12.15 20.30
N TYR A 81 31.83 11.02 19.65
CA TYR A 81 32.18 9.70 20.18
C TYR A 81 33.70 9.48 20.24
N GLU A 82 34.47 9.94 19.25
CA GLU A 82 35.94 9.86 19.29
C GLU A 82 36.52 10.67 20.45
N LYS A 83 36.01 11.88 20.72
CA LYS A 83 36.41 12.67 21.89
C LYS A 83 36.05 11.98 23.20
N GLU A 84 34.84 11.43 23.31
CA GLU A 84 34.40 10.71 24.50
C GLU A 84 35.26 9.46 24.77
N ILE A 85 35.66 8.74 23.72
CA ILE A 85 36.60 7.61 23.81
C ILE A 85 38.01 8.08 24.23
N GLU A 86 38.48 9.23 23.73
CA GLU A 86 39.80 9.76 24.09
C GLU A 86 39.84 10.28 25.53
N ASP A 87 38.78 10.92 26.00
CA ASP A 87 38.64 11.39 27.39
C ASP A 87 38.55 10.20 28.36
N LEU A 88 37.88 9.11 27.97
CA LEU A 88 37.89 7.84 28.72
C LEU A 88 39.28 7.19 28.76
N LYS A 89 40.07 7.30 27.68
CA LYS A 89 41.47 6.80 27.65
C LYS A 89 42.42 7.66 28.49
N LYS A 90 42.24 8.98 28.51
CA LYS A 90 43.02 9.92 29.34
C LYS A 90 42.67 9.81 30.83
N SER A 91 41.46 9.38 31.16
CA SER A 91 41.00 9.17 32.54
C SER A 91 41.42 7.81 33.13
N LYS A 92 42.39 7.10 32.54
CA LYS A 92 43.00 5.93 33.19
C LYS A 92 43.70 6.38 34.49
N PRO A 93 43.29 5.87 35.68
CA PRO A 93 44.01 6.17 36.90
C PRO A 93 45.41 5.57 36.83
N ASP A 94 46.41 6.36 37.20
CA ASP A 94 47.77 5.89 37.41
C ASP A 94 47.73 4.83 38.52
N THR A 95 48.06 3.59 38.19
CA THR A 95 48.03 2.46 39.14
C THR A 95 49.26 2.53 40.05
N THR A 96 49.28 3.47 40.99
CA THR A 96 50.19 3.43 42.13
C THR A 96 49.48 3.76 43.44
N LYS A 97 49.18 2.68 44.18
CA LYS A 97 49.04 2.57 45.65
C LYS A 97 47.95 3.41 46.34
N GLN A 98 46.90 2.78 46.90
CA GLN A 98 46.79 2.41 48.34
C GLN A 98 45.35 1.97 48.71
N ASP A 99 45.33 0.97 49.61
CA ASP A 99 44.30 0.44 50.54
C ASP A 99 42.77 0.44 50.24
N PRO A 100 42.05 -0.62 50.68
CA PRO A 100 40.63 -0.78 50.39
C PRO A 100 39.75 0.02 51.36
N PRO A 101 38.68 0.65 50.86
CA PRO A 101 37.44 0.65 51.60
C PRO A 101 36.24 0.23 50.76
N LYS A 102 35.27 -0.26 51.50
CA LYS A 102 34.13 -1.09 51.13
C LYS A 102 32.99 -0.30 50.48
N ASP A 103 33.29 0.55 49.51
CA ASP A 103 32.27 1.30 48.77
C ASP A 103 32.58 1.28 47.28
N VAL A 104 31.60 0.90 46.47
CA VAL A 104 31.75 0.78 45.02
C VAL A 104 32.18 2.15 44.49
N PRO A 105 33.36 2.25 43.85
CA PRO A 105 33.89 3.52 43.37
C PRO A 105 32.88 4.29 42.51
N GLU A 106 32.82 5.61 42.63
CA GLU A 106 31.86 6.45 41.89
C GLU A 106 31.95 6.25 40.37
N TRP A 107 33.15 5.96 39.84
CA TRP A 107 33.35 5.64 38.43
C TRP A 107 32.65 4.34 38.00
N GLN A 108 32.51 3.38 38.91
CA GLN A 108 31.82 2.11 38.66
C GLN A 108 30.30 2.30 38.71
N LYS A 109 29.79 3.12 39.63
CA LYS A 109 28.38 3.56 39.64
C LYS A 109 28.01 4.36 38.39
N ALA A 110 28.93 5.20 37.88
CA ALA A 110 28.74 5.95 36.65
C ALA A 110 28.70 5.03 35.41
N ILE A 111 29.55 4.01 35.34
CA ILE A 111 29.53 3.01 34.26
C ILE A 111 28.25 2.16 34.30
N ASP A 112 27.78 1.75 35.48
CA ASP A 112 26.52 1.01 35.61
C ASP A 112 25.30 1.86 35.20
N ALA A 113 25.31 3.15 35.51
CA ALA A 113 24.27 4.09 35.08
C ALA A 113 24.30 4.31 33.55
N LEU A 114 25.48 4.42 32.96
CA LEU A 114 25.63 4.53 31.51
C LEU A 114 25.17 3.25 30.80
N THR A 115 25.54 2.09 31.33
CA THR A 115 25.16 0.77 30.79
C THR A 115 23.65 0.60 30.84
N LYS A 116 23.00 0.95 31.95
CA LYS A 116 21.53 0.96 32.04
C LYS A 116 20.87 1.91 31.05
N ASN A 117 21.43 3.10 30.82
CA ASN A 117 20.90 4.02 29.83
C ASN A 117 21.06 3.47 28.40
N VAL A 118 22.19 2.85 28.08
CA VAL A 118 22.43 2.20 26.79
C VAL A 118 21.47 1.02 26.59
N GLU A 119 21.27 0.18 27.61
CA GLU A 119 20.30 -0.92 27.57
C GLU A 119 18.85 -0.41 27.38
N THR A 120 18.48 0.66 28.10
CA THR A 120 17.14 1.28 28.00
C THR A 120 16.91 1.88 26.61
N LEU A 121 17.91 2.55 26.05
CA LEU A 121 17.86 3.11 24.70
C LEU A 121 17.81 2.00 23.65
N THR A 122 18.60 0.93 23.82
CA THR A 122 18.61 -0.22 22.91
C THR A 122 17.27 -0.95 22.93
N GLY A 123 16.67 -1.13 24.12
CA GLY A 123 15.32 -1.69 24.27
C GLY A 123 14.25 -0.81 23.61
N SER A 124 14.31 0.51 23.81
CA SER A 124 13.37 1.45 23.18
C SER A 124 13.52 1.50 21.66
N LEU A 125 14.74 1.43 21.14
CA LEU A 125 15.02 1.39 19.70
C LEU A 125 14.49 0.10 19.08
N SER A 126 14.69 -1.03 19.76
CA SER A 126 14.18 -2.34 19.32
C SER A 126 12.66 -2.38 19.30
N ALA A 127 12.01 -1.79 20.31
CA ALA A 127 10.56 -1.63 20.37
C ALA A 127 10.04 -0.75 19.21
N MET A 128 10.68 0.39 18.95
CA MET A 128 10.33 1.27 17.81
C MET A 128 10.52 0.60 16.45
N GLN A 129 11.57 -0.20 16.27
CA GLN A 129 11.79 -0.96 15.04
C GLN A 129 10.69 -2.02 14.84
N GLY A 130 10.32 -2.74 15.90
CA GLY A 130 9.20 -3.68 15.89
C GLY A 130 7.87 -3.00 15.55
N GLU A 131 7.56 -1.87 16.18
CA GLU A 131 6.32 -1.12 15.94
C GLU A 131 6.26 -0.55 14.51
N LYS A 132 7.37 -0.05 13.96
CA LYS A 132 7.45 0.40 12.56
C LYS A 132 7.21 -0.75 11.58
N LEU A 133 7.75 -1.94 11.86
CA LEU A 133 7.53 -3.12 11.02
C LEU A 133 6.04 -3.51 11.04
N GLN A 134 5.46 -3.59 12.23
CA GLN A 134 4.03 -3.90 12.44
C GLN A 134 3.10 -2.89 11.74
N THR A 135 3.41 -1.60 11.84
CA THR A 135 2.68 -0.52 11.16
C THR A 135 2.79 -0.64 9.64
N THR A 136 3.98 -0.97 9.13
CA THR A 136 4.22 -1.14 7.68
C THR A 136 3.44 -2.33 7.12
N LEU A 137 3.46 -3.46 7.83
CA LEU A 137 2.72 -4.67 7.45
C LEU A 137 1.21 -4.44 7.52
N SER A 138 0.72 -3.78 8.57
CA SER A 138 -0.70 -3.43 8.71
C SER A 138 -1.18 -2.51 7.58
N ARG A 139 -0.36 -1.54 7.17
CA ARG A 139 -0.66 -0.67 6.04
C ARG A 139 -0.73 -1.46 4.73
N LYS A 140 0.26 -2.33 4.48
CA LYS A 140 0.29 -3.18 3.28
C LYS A 140 -0.92 -4.09 3.21
N LEU A 141 -1.29 -4.73 4.32
CA LEU A 141 -2.47 -5.58 4.43
C LEU A 141 -3.74 -4.83 4.00
N VAL A 142 -3.96 -3.62 4.54
CA VAL A 142 -5.13 -2.79 4.20
C VAL A 142 -5.13 -2.40 2.72
N ASP A 143 -3.98 -2.05 2.16
CA ASP A 143 -3.85 -1.68 0.75
C ASP A 143 -4.13 -2.89 -0.17
N SER A 144 -3.56 -4.06 0.13
CA SER A 144 -3.76 -5.30 -0.64
C SER A 144 -5.22 -5.80 -0.57
N ILE A 145 -5.88 -5.69 0.58
CA ILE A 145 -7.32 -6.04 0.73
C ILE A 145 -8.19 -5.13 -0.15
N LYS A 146 -7.88 -3.83 -0.19
CA LYS A 146 -8.58 -2.86 -1.06
C LYS A 146 -8.34 -3.15 -2.53
N GLU A 147 -7.11 -3.48 -2.92
CA GLU A 147 -6.77 -3.84 -4.30
C GLU A 147 -7.55 -5.05 -4.80
N LYS A 148 -7.69 -6.09 -3.97
CA LYS A 148 -8.50 -7.29 -4.26
C LYS A 148 -10.02 -7.05 -4.20
N ASN A 149 -10.47 -5.81 -3.94
CA ASN A 149 -11.89 -5.45 -3.82
C ASN A 149 -12.66 -6.31 -2.78
N ILE A 150 -11.97 -6.74 -1.73
CA ILE A 150 -12.61 -7.50 -0.64
C ILE A 150 -13.30 -6.49 0.29
N PRO A 151 -14.61 -6.62 0.55
CA PRO A 151 -15.31 -5.67 1.41
C PRO A 151 -14.76 -5.66 2.84
N SER A 152 -14.64 -4.46 3.41
CA SER A 152 -14.11 -4.27 4.76
C SER A 152 -14.91 -5.03 5.82
N TYR A 153 -16.21 -5.22 5.66
CA TYR A 153 -17.02 -6.01 6.60
C TYR A 153 -16.63 -7.50 6.65
N PHE A 154 -16.10 -8.05 5.54
CA PHE A 154 -15.63 -9.43 5.46
C PHE A 154 -14.20 -9.54 5.96
N ALA A 155 -13.37 -8.55 5.61
CA ALA A 155 -11.95 -8.56 5.97
C ALA A 155 -11.66 -8.17 7.43
N ASN A 156 -12.35 -7.16 7.97
CA ASN A 156 -12.14 -6.65 9.33
C ASN A 156 -12.16 -7.73 10.43
N PRO A 157 -13.13 -8.66 10.49
CA PRO A 157 -13.14 -9.71 11.50
C PRO A 157 -11.97 -10.71 11.33
N ALA A 158 -11.49 -10.92 10.11
CA ALA A 158 -10.40 -11.86 9.84
C ALA A 158 -9.00 -11.28 10.17
N ILE A 159 -8.84 -9.96 10.08
CA ILE A 159 -7.59 -9.23 10.37
C ILE A 159 -7.51 -8.71 11.82
N SER A 160 -8.63 -8.62 12.52
CA SER A 160 -8.66 -8.07 13.89
C SER A 160 -7.89 -8.97 14.87
N GLY A 161 -6.88 -8.40 15.52
CA GLY A 161 -6.05 -9.12 16.50
C GLY A 161 -4.97 -10.02 15.89
N ARG A 162 -4.82 -10.04 14.56
CA ARG A 162 -3.77 -10.79 13.87
C ARG A 162 -2.49 -9.95 13.80
N THR A 163 -1.36 -10.60 14.04
CA THR A 163 -0.03 -10.01 13.86
C THR A 163 0.71 -10.79 12.81
N PHE A 164 1.32 -10.09 11.85
CA PHE A 164 2.09 -10.71 10.77
C PHE A 164 3.57 -10.60 11.09
N LYS A 165 4.31 -11.68 10.81
CA LYS A 165 5.75 -11.76 11.07
C LYS A 165 6.56 -11.09 9.96
N ASP A 166 6.09 -11.23 8.73
CA ASP A 166 6.71 -10.70 7.54
C ASP A 166 5.67 -10.39 6.45
N GLU A 167 6.18 -9.85 5.36
CA GLU A 167 5.40 -9.41 4.21
C GLU A 167 4.82 -10.60 3.41
N ALA A 168 5.48 -11.76 3.42
CA ALA A 168 5.03 -12.95 2.73
C ALA A 168 3.81 -13.58 3.42
N GLU A 169 3.75 -13.55 4.76
CA GLU A 169 2.56 -13.94 5.50
C GLU A 169 1.36 -13.02 5.21
N VAL A 170 1.60 -11.72 5.06
CA VAL A 170 0.54 -10.77 4.66
C VAL A 170 0.00 -11.14 3.28
N ASP A 171 0.89 -11.37 2.31
CA ASP A 171 0.48 -11.67 0.93
C ASP A 171 -0.29 -12.99 0.84
N SER A 172 0.21 -14.06 1.48
CA SER A 172 -0.46 -15.37 1.55
C SER A 172 -1.83 -15.27 2.22
N PHE A 173 -1.92 -14.52 3.33
CA PHE A 173 -3.19 -14.31 4.02
C PHE A 173 -4.20 -13.56 3.15
N VAL A 174 -3.76 -12.53 2.41
CA VAL A 174 -4.64 -11.79 1.49
C VAL A 174 -5.14 -12.68 0.35
N GLU A 175 -4.31 -13.58 -0.17
CA GLU A 175 -4.72 -14.55 -1.20
C GLU A 175 -5.78 -15.52 -0.67
N ASP A 176 -5.59 -16.06 0.54
CA ASP A 176 -6.57 -16.93 1.19
C ASP A 176 -7.88 -16.17 1.44
N LEU A 177 -7.79 -14.94 1.96
CA LEU A 177 -8.96 -14.10 2.20
C LEU A 177 -9.74 -13.79 0.91
N ASN A 178 -9.02 -13.56 -0.18
CA ASN A 178 -9.61 -13.34 -1.50
C ASN A 178 -10.32 -14.60 -2.02
N SER A 179 -9.72 -15.78 -1.80
CA SER A 179 -10.32 -17.07 -2.14
C SER A 179 -11.62 -17.30 -1.36
N GLN A 180 -11.60 -17.10 -0.04
CA GLN A 180 -12.79 -17.22 0.81
C GLN A 180 -13.88 -16.23 0.40
N TRP A 181 -13.51 -15.00 0.04
CA TRP A 181 -14.45 -14.00 -0.47
C TRP A 181 -15.07 -14.41 -1.81
N ALA A 182 -14.28 -14.97 -2.72
CA ALA A 182 -14.76 -15.47 -4.00
C ALA A 182 -15.78 -16.62 -3.81
N SER A 183 -15.50 -17.55 -2.90
CA SER A 183 -16.43 -18.62 -2.53
C SER A 183 -17.71 -18.08 -1.87
N ALA A 184 -17.59 -17.15 -0.92
CA ALA A 184 -18.75 -16.53 -0.27
C ALA A 184 -19.64 -15.77 -1.27
N LYS A 185 -19.04 -15.09 -2.25
CA LYS A 185 -19.77 -14.44 -3.33
C LYS A 185 -20.51 -15.46 -4.19
N GLN A 186 -19.86 -16.58 -4.53
CA GLN A 186 -20.50 -17.65 -5.30
C GLN A 186 -21.65 -18.30 -4.53
N GLU A 187 -21.49 -18.57 -3.23
CA GLU A 187 -22.57 -19.09 -2.39
C GLU A 187 -23.72 -18.10 -2.26
N LEU A 188 -23.44 -16.80 -2.14
CA LEU A 188 -24.48 -15.78 -2.06
C LEU A 188 -25.26 -15.66 -3.38
N VAL A 189 -24.58 -15.75 -4.53
CA VAL A 189 -25.25 -15.85 -5.84
C VAL A 189 -26.09 -17.12 -5.92
N ASN A 190 -25.53 -18.28 -5.54
CA ASN A 190 -26.24 -19.56 -5.59
C ASN A 190 -27.45 -19.60 -4.65
N ASN A 191 -27.34 -19.05 -3.44
CA ASN A 191 -28.45 -18.97 -2.48
C ASN A 191 -29.47 -17.90 -2.88
N GLY A 192 -29.04 -16.75 -3.42
CA GLY A 192 -29.97 -15.77 -4.00
C GLY A 192 -30.78 -16.35 -5.16
N PHE A 193 -30.22 -17.30 -5.91
CA PHE A 193 -30.91 -18.06 -6.95
C PHE A 193 -31.80 -19.20 -6.43
N LYS A 194 -31.74 -19.56 -5.14
CA LYS A 194 -32.61 -20.61 -4.57
C LYS A 194 -34.03 -20.11 -4.24
N GLU A 195 -34.19 -18.83 -3.92
CA GLU A 195 -35.51 -18.23 -3.65
C GLU A 195 -36.21 -17.71 -4.90
N THR A 196 -35.47 -17.53 -6.00
CA THR A 196 -36.07 -17.26 -7.30
C THR A 196 -36.55 -18.57 -7.90
N VAL A 197 -37.82 -18.63 -8.29
CA VAL A 197 -38.28 -19.65 -9.24
C VAL A 197 -37.36 -19.54 -10.46
N PRO A 198 -36.59 -20.59 -10.81
CA PRO A 198 -35.80 -20.54 -12.04
C PRO A 198 -36.78 -20.15 -13.16
N PRO A 199 -36.45 -19.17 -14.04
CA PRO A 199 -37.28 -18.93 -15.20
C PRO A 199 -37.52 -20.28 -15.83
N SER A 200 -38.79 -20.69 -15.89
CA SER A 200 -39.21 -22.06 -16.22
C SER A 200 -38.25 -22.59 -17.25
N GLY A 201 -37.33 -23.47 -16.82
CA GLY A 201 -36.44 -24.15 -17.74
C GLY A 201 -37.35 -24.70 -18.83
N GLY A 202 -36.95 -24.51 -20.09
CA GLY A 202 -37.73 -24.84 -21.29
C GLY A 202 -38.12 -26.31 -21.35
N ASP A 203 -39.07 -26.68 -20.50
CA ASP A 203 -39.74 -27.97 -20.36
C ASP A 203 -41.28 -27.74 -20.35
N SER A 204 -41.70 -26.48 -20.57
CA SER A 204 -43.07 -26.16 -20.95
C SER A 204 -43.29 -26.22 -22.48
N GLU A 205 -42.23 -26.46 -23.27
CA GLU A 205 -42.31 -26.57 -24.73
C GLU A 205 -42.76 -27.97 -25.18
N VAL A 206 -43.90 -28.45 -24.69
CA VAL A 206 -44.64 -29.57 -25.33
C VAL A 206 -46.16 -29.40 -25.27
N LYS A 207 -46.73 -28.60 -24.36
CA LYS A 207 -48.21 -28.51 -24.26
C LYS A 207 -48.87 -27.53 -25.24
N GLU A 208 -48.19 -26.46 -25.64
CA GLU A 208 -48.77 -25.52 -26.63
C GLU A 208 -48.66 -26.02 -28.06
N VAL A 209 -47.58 -26.74 -28.41
CA VAL A 209 -47.40 -27.31 -29.76
C VAL A 209 -48.44 -28.40 -30.02
N ASP A 210 -48.70 -29.29 -29.06
CA ASP A 210 -49.74 -30.31 -29.19
C ASP A 210 -51.16 -29.72 -29.34
N SER A 211 -51.46 -28.63 -28.61
CA SER A 211 -52.72 -27.89 -28.75
C SER A 211 -52.86 -27.22 -30.12
N PHE A 212 -51.77 -26.66 -30.65
CA PHE A 212 -51.76 -26.01 -31.96
C PHE A 212 -51.92 -27.04 -33.09
N VAL A 213 -51.22 -28.18 -33.00
CA VAL A 213 -51.32 -29.29 -33.96
C VAL A 213 -52.71 -29.91 -33.95
N ALA A 214 -53.33 -30.09 -32.78
CA ALA A 214 -54.71 -30.58 -32.68
C ALA A 214 -55.71 -29.62 -33.35
N THR A 215 -55.54 -28.30 -33.17
CA THR A 215 -56.43 -27.30 -33.75
C THR A 215 -56.28 -27.20 -35.27
N ILE A 216 -55.05 -27.29 -35.79
CA ILE A 216 -54.78 -27.32 -37.23
C ILE A 216 -55.37 -28.59 -37.86
N THR A 217 -55.22 -29.73 -37.21
CA THR A 217 -55.74 -31.01 -37.72
C THR A 217 -57.27 -31.00 -37.78
N ALA A 218 -57.92 -30.56 -36.70
CA ALA A 218 -59.38 -30.41 -36.65
C ALA A 218 -59.91 -29.39 -37.67
N GLY A 219 -59.19 -28.29 -37.90
CA GLY A 219 -59.52 -27.32 -38.94
C GLY A 219 -59.41 -27.91 -40.35
N THR A 220 -58.36 -28.70 -40.59
CA THR A 220 -58.11 -29.33 -41.89
C THR A 220 -59.17 -30.39 -42.22
N GLU A 221 -59.56 -31.23 -41.25
CA GLU A 221 -60.63 -32.22 -41.42
C GLU A 221 -61.97 -31.56 -41.76
N LYS A 222 -62.32 -30.45 -41.09
CA LYS A 222 -63.54 -29.68 -41.41
C LYS A 222 -63.54 -29.10 -42.82
N ILE A 223 -62.40 -28.61 -43.31
CA ILE A 223 -62.27 -28.10 -44.69
C ILE A 223 -62.41 -29.25 -45.69
N VAL A 224 -61.80 -30.41 -45.42
CA VAL A 224 -61.93 -31.60 -46.26
C VAL A 224 -63.38 -32.10 -46.30
N GLU A 225 -64.09 -32.05 -45.19
CA GLU A 225 -65.50 -32.46 -45.12
C GLU A 225 -66.45 -31.45 -45.78
N GLN A 226 -66.16 -30.15 -45.70
CA GLN A 226 -66.87 -29.12 -46.46
C GLN A 226 -66.66 -29.26 -47.98
N ASN A 227 -65.46 -29.68 -48.43
CA ASN A 227 -65.16 -29.90 -49.85
C ASN A 227 -65.68 -31.26 -50.39
N LYS A 228 -66.25 -32.12 -49.54
CA LYS A 228 -66.89 -33.38 -49.93
C LYS A 228 -68.41 -33.27 -50.12
N LYS A 229 -69.00 -32.10 -49.88
CA LYS A 229 -70.37 -31.74 -50.27
C LYS A 229 -70.38 -31.00 -51.59
#